data_AF-A0A964BT08-F1
#
_entry.id   AF-A0A964BT08-F1
#
_cell.length_a   1.000
_cell.length_b   1.000
_cell.length_c   1.000
_cell.angle_alpha   90.00
_cell.angle_beta   90.00
_cell.angle_gamma   90.00
#
_symmetry.space_group_name_H-M   'P 1'
#
loop_
_entity.id
_entity.type
_entity.pdbx_description
1 polymer ?
#
loop_
_entity_poly.entity_id
_entity_poly.type
_entity_poly.pdbx_seq_one_letter_code
_entity_poly.pdbx_strand_id
1 'polypeptide(L)'
;MKFRSFFWTLTAGAITIFLIAVVGMGWIASSSSIALLPGGVNRFPLAAAFIPKQAPGMVSLLTNPEKLNAIYRVTLPLQERQRERLEWQQWETDLLGKIGFNYQRDVKPWLGDEITLAIASLDSDRNPKNGAQPGYILAAATKNNGLAKESLRQFYSTKNNISIEPYKGTNIIFPKGISDFWSSVVVGDFVLFANQPQILKEAINQAQAIELNLARADSYQNVLNNIQQPHIGIGYIDVFGLSAWLDKSTISTQANSKPILGIALSIKGADLAARTLLIEADKTTVNSLNNKSFLDNLELQQILNSLPFNDRNLAYIEINNGKSLLEDRIPLYKVTKLAIQSLFPHLKAIAIQNIGKQDNISRANILFKLDS
;
A
#
# COMPACT_ATOMS: atom_id res chain seq x y z
N MET A 1 27.77 3.94 -17.37
CA MET A 1 27.93 3.80 -15.90
C MET A 1 26.56 3.74 -15.25
N LYS A 2 26.36 3.00 -14.16
CA LYS A 2 26.07 1.56 -14.16
C LYS A 2 24.66 1.40 -13.56
N PHE A 3 23.87 0.46 -14.08
CA PHE A 3 22.56 -0.02 -13.61
C PHE A 3 22.39 -0.02 -12.06
N ARG A 4 23.49 -0.21 -11.32
CA ARG A 4 23.60 0.01 -9.85
C ARG A 4 23.06 1.35 -9.32
N SER A 5 23.21 2.48 -10.02
CA SER A 5 22.65 3.79 -9.60
C SER A 5 21.14 3.86 -9.80
N PHE A 6 20.62 3.19 -10.84
CA PHE A 6 19.21 3.14 -11.24
C PHE A 6 18.35 2.21 -10.36
N PHE A 7 18.95 1.47 -9.44
CA PHE A 7 18.24 0.58 -8.53
C PHE A 7 18.10 1.12 -7.12
N TRP A 8 19.08 1.91 -6.69
CA TRP A 8 18.94 2.76 -5.52
C TRP A 8 17.86 3.82 -5.74
N THR A 9 17.67 4.26 -6.99
CA THR A 9 16.61 5.20 -7.37
C THR A 9 15.21 4.64 -7.12
N LEU A 10 14.94 3.45 -7.61
CA LEU A 10 13.64 2.80 -7.50
C LEU A 10 13.27 2.42 -6.06
N THR A 11 14.26 2.00 -5.27
CA THR A 11 14.06 1.59 -3.88
C THR A 11 13.59 2.77 -3.01
N ALA A 12 14.13 3.98 -3.20
CA ALA A 12 13.70 5.16 -2.44
C ALA A 12 12.34 5.73 -2.89
N GLY A 13 11.97 5.62 -4.17
CA GLY A 13 10.63 6.00 -4.64
C GLY A 13 9.52 5.09 -4.10
N ALA A 14 9.79 3.79 -3.97
CA ALA A 14 8.87 2.83 -3.36
C ALA A 14 8.73 3.03 -1.85
N ILE A 15 9.80 3.42 -1.16
CA ILE A 15 9.79 3.78 0.28
C ILE A 15 8.78 4.90 0.56
N THR A 16 8.68 5.91 -0.31
CA THR A 16 7.77 7.05 -0.08
C THR A 16 6.29 6.68 -0.29
N ILE A 17 5.98 5.82 -1.25
CA ILE A 17 4.61 5.29 -1.44
C ILE A 17 4.22 4.36 -0.27
N PHE A 18 5.20 3.68 0.30
CA PHE A 18 4.99 2.68 1.35
C PHE A 18 4.97 3.27 2.76
N LEU A 19 5.66 4.40 2.99
CA LEU A 19 5.58 5.19 4.24
C LEU A 19 4.18 5.73 4.54
N ILE A 20 3.30 5.79 3.53
CA ILE A 20 1.87 6.15 3.69
C ILE A 20 1.10 5.03 4.43
N ALA A 21 1.57 3.79 4.42
CA ALA A 21 0.84 2.63 4.93
C ALA A 21 1.16 2.24 6.38
N VAL A 22 2.15 2.86 7.04
CA VAL A 22 2.77 2.27 8.23
C VAL A 22 3.13 3.32 9.28
N VAL A 23 2.21 3.71 10.15
CA VAL A 23 2.64 4.36 11.40
C VAL A 23 1.80 3.98 12.60
N GLY A 24 2.55 3.88 13.71
CA GLY A 24 2.11 3.94 15.09
C GLY A 24 2.58 2.69 15.78
N MET A 25 3.81 2.64 16.33
CA MET A 25 4.22 1.48 17.13
C MET A 25 5.47 1.68 17.99
N GLY A 26 5.32 1.35 19.27
CA GLY A 26 6.36 1.02 20.23
C GLY A 26 5.73 0.27 21.43
N TRP A 27 6.44 -0.68 22.06
CA TRP A 27 5.95 -1.80 22.93
C TRP A 27 5.47 -1.48 24.37
N ILE A 28 4.73 -2.27 25.18
CA ILE A 28 4.40 -3.74 25.33
C ILE A 28 2.88 -4.01 25.43
N ALA A 29 2.46 -5.24 25.10
CA ALA A 29 1.09 -5.69 24.80
C ALA A 29 0.14 -6.05 25.97
N SER A 30 -1.17 -5.92 25.70
CA SER A 30 -2.23 -6.76 26.29
C SER A 30 -2.60 -7.90 25.31
N SER A 31 -3.27 -8.92 25.84
CA SER A 31 -3.35 -10.34 25.42
C SER A 31 -3.71 -10.71 23.97
N SER A 32 -3.93 -9.78 23.04
CA SER A 32 -4.21 -10.05 21.61
C SER A 32 -3.13 -9.54 20.64
N SER A 33 -2.19 -8.71 21.11
CA SER A 33 -1.14 -8.07 20.29
C SER A 33 0.24 -8.75 20.41
N ILE A 34 0.36 -9.79 21.26
CA ILE A 34 1.59 -10.57 21.47
C ILE A 34 2.09 -11.21 20.16
N ALA A 35 1.16 -11.57 19.27
CA ALA A 35 1.49 -12.18 17.98
C ALA A 35 2.36 -11.29 17.06
N LEU A 36 2.43 -9.98 17.32
CA LEU A 36 3.23 -9.04 16.53
C LEU A 36 4.65 -8.82 17.10
N LEU A 37 4.90 -9.23 18.35
CA LEU A 37 6.20 -9.12 19.03
C LEU A 37 7.36 -9.86 18.33
N PRO A 38 7.19 -11.02 17.68
CA PRO A 38 8.30 -11.62 16.93
C PRO A 38 8.67 -10.83 15.67
N GLY A 39 7.94 -9.76 15.34
CA GLY A 39 8.15 -8.89 14.17
C GLY A 39 6.97 -8.84 13.22
N GLY A 40 5.88 -9.57 13.52
CA GLY A 40 4.65 -9.60 12.74
C GLY A 40 4.05 -11.00 12.68
N VAL A 41 3.29 -11.28 11.62
CA VAL A 41 2.61 -12.56 11.40
C VAL A 41 3.34 -13.43 10.37
N ASN A 42 3.07 -14.74 10.40
CA ASN A 42 3.61 -15.74 9.47
C ASN A 42 2.56 -16.17 8.42
N ARG A 43 1.92 -15.20 7.76
CA ARG A 43 0.91 -15.43 6.72
C ARG A 43 1.04 -14.42 5.61
N PHE A 44 0.51 -14.72 4.43
CA PHE A 44 0.54 -13.83 3.28
C PHE A 44 -0.84 -13.20 3.01
N PRO A 45 -0.93 -12.09 2.25
CA PRO A 45 -2.19 -11.42 1.94
C PRO A 45 -3.16 -12.33 1.19
N LEU A 46 -4.36 -12.52 1.75
CA LEU A 46 -5.43 -13.25 1.10
C LEU A 46 -6.18 -12.39 0.08
N ALA A 47 -6.16 -11.06 0.26
CA ALA A 47 -6.79 -10.10 -0.65
C ALA A 47 -6.20 -10.13 -2.06
N ALA A 48 -5.01 -10.72 -2.26
CA ALA A 48 -4.40 -10.92 -3.57
C ALA A 48 -5.28 -11.73 -4.53
N ALA A 49 -6.27 -12.48 -4.02
CA ALA A 49 -7.26 -13.17 -4.83
C ALA A 49 -8.23 -12.22 -5.57
N PHE A 50 -8.41 -10.98 -5.08
CA PHE A 50 -9.28 -9.96 -5.66
C PHE A 50 -8.56 -8.95 -6.55
N ILE A 51 -7.26 -9.14 -6.77
CA ILE A 51 -6.40 -8.19 -7.47
C ILE A 51 -5.93 -8.82 -8.78
N PRO A 52 -5.96 -8.11 -9.92
CA PRO A 52 -5.62 -8.72 -11.19
C PRO A 52 -4.13 -9.07 -11.27
N LYS A 53 -3.81 -10.14 -11.99
CA LYS A 53 -2.44 -10.61 -12.22
C LYS A 53 -1.53 -9.53 -12.81
N GLN A 54 -2.08 -8.61 -13.61
CA GLN A 54 -1.36 -7.47 -14.21
C GLN A 54 -1.36 -6.18 -13.37
N ALA A 55 -1.77 -6.22 -12.10
CA ALA A 55 -1.81 -5.04 -11.24
C ALA A 55 -0.43 -4.36 -11.15
N PRO A 56 -0.33 -3.04 -11.44
CA PRO A 56 0.91 -2.27 -11.29
C PRO A 56 1.51 -2.31 -9.89
N GLY A 57 0.67 -2.42 -8.86
CA GLY A 57 1.15 -2.55 -7.51
C GLY A 57 0.04 -2.81 -6.50
N MET A 58 0.44 -3.42 -5.40
CA MET A 58 -0.37 -3.73 -4.23
C MET A 58 0.48 -3.48 -2.98
N VAL A 59 -0.16 -2.93 -1.95
CA VAL A 59 0.36 -2.92 -0.59
C VAL A 59 -0.67 -3.54 0.35
N SER A 60 -0.23 -4.38 1.27
CA SER A 60 -1.08 -5.06 2.24
C SER A 60 -0.52 -4.87 3.64
N LEU A 61 -1.37 -4.48 4.58
CA LEU A 61 -1.12 -4.46 6.00
C LEU A 61 -1.83 -5.67 6.61
N LEU A 62 -1.09 -6.59 7.21
CA LEU A 62 -1.59 -7.87 7.76
C LEU A 62 -1.91 -7.80 9.25
N THR A 63 -2.34 -6.62 9.67
CA THR A 63 -2.76 -6.31 11.04
C THR A 63 -3.75 -5.15 11.04
N ASN A 64 -4.61 -5.09 12.06
CA ASN A 64 -5.54 -4.00 12.24
C ASN A 64 -4.84 -2.75 12.82
N PRO A 65 -5.16 -1.51 12.37
CA PRO A 65 -4.65 -0.26 12.95
C PRO A 65 -4.81 -0.15 14.47
N GLU A 66 -5.89 -0.69 15.04
CA GLU A 66 -6.12 -0.70 16.50
C GLU A 66 -5.06 -1.51 17.25
N LYS A 67 -4.57 -2.62 16.66
CA LYS A 67 -3.50 -3.43 17.24
C LYS A 67 -2.17 -2.68 17.20
N LEU A 68 -1.94 -1.93 16.12
CA LEU A 68 -0.77 -1.07 15.98
C LEU A 68 -0.79 0.05 17.01
N ASN A 69 -1.91 0.78 17.11
CA ASN A 69 -2.03 1.85 18.08
C ASN A 69 -2.01 1.34 19.52
N ALA A 70 -2.60 0.18 19.79
CA ALA A 70 -2.53 -0.45 21.11
C ALA A 70 -1.10 -0.82 21.51
N ILE A 71 -0.23 -1.17 20.54
CA ILE A 71 1.20 -1.30 20.81
C ILE A 71 1.73 0.11 21.13
N TYR A 72 1.67 1.06 20.20
CA TYR A 72 2.18 2.43 20.34
C TYR A 72 1.83 3.14 21.66
N ARG A 73 0.56 3.12 22.07
CA ARG A 73 0.11 3.78 23.30
C ARG A 73 0.80 3.25 24.55
N VAL A 74 1.26 1.99 24.55
CA VAL A 74 1.94 1.44 25.71
C VAL A 74 3.40 1.89 25.80
N THR A 75 4.05 2.28 24.69
CA THR A 75 5.37 2.93 24.75
C THR A 75 5.36 4.29 25.41
N LEU A 76 4.24 5.01 25.33
CA LEU A 76 4.21 6.40 25.75
C LEU A 76 4.19 6.53 27.28
N PRO A 77 4.91 7.54 27.84
CA PRO A 77 4.77 7.91 29.25
C PRO A 77 3.31 8.12 29.63
N LEU A 78 2.93 7.80 30.88
CA LEU A 78 1.53 7.85 31.33
C LEU A 78 0.85 9.21 31.05
N GLN A 79 1.62 10.29 31.13
CA GLN A 79 1.17 11.67 30.88
C GLN A 79 0.81 11.92 29.41
N GLU A 80 1.47 11.24 28.47
CA GLU A 80 1.30 11.45 27.03
C GLU A 80 0.20 10.56 26.43
N ARG A 81 -0.18 9.48 27.11
CA ARG A 81 -1.24 8.54 26.65
C ARG A 81 -2.61 9.19 26.48
N GLN A 82 -2.93 10.23 27.24
CA GLN A 82 -4.19 10.95 27.04
C GLN A 82 -4.16 11.78 25.76
N ARG A 83 -3.03 12.49 25.52
CA ARG A 83 -2.83 13.29 24.31
C ARG A 83 -2.82 12.40 23.07
N GLU A 84 -2.07 11.30 23.08
CA GLU A 84 -2.03 10.35 21.96
C GLU A 84 -3.41 9.80 21.63
N ARG A 85 -4.23 9.42 22.63
CA ARG A 85 -5.59 8.92 22.34
C ARG A 85 -6.44 9.96 21.63
N LEU A 86 -6.33 11.23 22.01
CA LEU A 86 -7.06 12.31 21.37
C LEU A 86 -6.53 12.57 19.96
N GLU A 87 -5.21 12.60 19.78
CA GLU A 87 -4.55 12.73 18.47
C GLU A 87 -4.94 11.58 17.54
N TRP A 88 -4.97 10.35 18.04
CA TRP A 88 -5.37 9.15 17.30
C TRP A 88 -6.85 9.19 16.90
N GLN A 89 -7.74 9.54 17.83
CA GLN A 89 -9.18 9.69 17.53
C GLN A 89 -9.44 10.81 16.52
N GLN A 90 -8.70 11.92 16.64
CA GLN A 90 -8.79 13.03 15.70
C GLN A 90 -8.27 12.62 14.32
N TRP A 91 -7.15 11.91 14.25
CA TRP A 91 -6.61 11.34 13.02
C TRP A 91 -7.61 10.39 12.33
N GLU A 92 -8.22 9.46 13.08
CA GLU A 92 -9.23 8.55 12.56
C GLU A 92 -10.44 9.30 11.97
N THR A 93 -10.87 10.36 12.67
CA THR A 93 -11.98 11.21 12.27
C THR A 93 -11.63 12.03 11.02
N ASP A 94 -10.43 12.60 10.97
CA ASP A 94 -9.99 13.47 9.88
C ASP A 94 -9.69 12.70 8.59
N LEU A 95 -9.15 11.48 8.69
CA LEU A 95 -8.86 10.64 7.53
C LEU A 95 -10.13 10.12 6.85
N LEU A 96 -11.02 9.50 7.63
CA LEU A 96 -12.21 8.86 7.06
C LEU A 96 -13.38 9.83 6.90
N GLY A 97 -13.44 10.89 7.72
CA GLY A 97 -14.49 11.90 7.64
C GLY A 97 -14.53 12.60 6.29
N LYS A 98 -13.37 12.77 5.62
CA LYS A 98 -13.29 13.39 4.28
C LYS A 98 -13.84 12.52 3.16
N ILE A 99 -13.90 11.20 3.35
CA ILE A 99 -14.55 10.25 2.44
C ILE A 99 -15.95 9.85 2.94
N GLY A 100 -16.45 10.54 3.97
CA GLY A 100 -17.79 10.39 4.55
C GLY A 100 -17.94 9.27 5.58
N PHE A 101 -16.89 8.51 5.87
CA PHE A 101 -16.91 7.38 6.80
C PHE A 101 -16.50 7.81 8.21
N ASN A 102 -17.09 7.21 9.23
CA ASN A 102 -16.62 7.30 10.61
C ASN A 102 -15.92 5.98 10.98
N TYR A 103 -14.65 6.01 11.35
CA TYR A 103 -13.90 4.77 11.65
C TYR A 103 -14.54 3.94 12.76
N GLN A 104 -14.87 4.57 13.89
CA GLN A 104 -15.39 3.89 15.08
C GLN A 104 -16.75 3.23 14.83
N ARG A 105 -17.63 3.87 14.05
CA ARG A 105 -18.98 3.38 13.74
C ARG A 105 -19.02 2.48 12.50
N ASP A 106 -18.35 2.89 11.43
CA ASP A 106 -18.58 2.32 10.09
C ASP A 106 -17.52 1.29 9.70
N VAL A 107 -16.39 1.19 10.40
CA VAL A 107 -15.25 0.32 10.00
C VAL A 107 -14.79 -0.61 11.13
N LYS A 108 -14.41 -0.05 12.29
CA LYS A 108 -13.85 -0.78 13.43
C LYS A 108 -14.66 -2.01 13.90
N PRO A 109 -16.00 -2.00 13.93
CA PRO A 109 -16.77 -3.12 14.48
C PRO A 109 -16.56 -4.43 13.72
N TRP A 110 -16.28 -4.37 12.42
CA TRP A 110 -16.12 -5.53 11.56
C TRP A 110 -14.70 -5.68 11.00
N LEU A 111 -13.87 -4.65 11.03
CA LEU A 111 -12.51 -4.69 10.48
C LEU A 111 -11.68 -5.80 11.13
N GLY A 112 -11.13 -6.66 10.27
CA GLY A 112 -10.21 -7.75 10.58
C GLY A 112 -8.75 -7.29 10.57
N ASP A 113 -7.87 -8.24 10.30
CA ASP A 113 -6.41 -8.06 10.39
C ASP A 113 -5.74 -8.05 9.00
N GLU A 114 -6.44 -7.64 7.95
CA GLU A 114 -5.83 -7.42 6.65
C GLU A 114 -6.50 -6.21 5.97
N ILE A 115 -5.67 -5.28 5.49
CA ILE A 115 -6.10 -4.15 4.67
C ILE A 115 -5.14 -4.08 3.49
N THR A 116 -5.68 -4.22 2.29
CA THR A 116 -4.89 -4.25 1.06
C THR A 116 -5.37 -3.16 0.11
N LEU A 117 -4.47 -2.33 -0.38
CA LEU A 117 -4.72 -1.32 -1.40
C LEU A 117 -3.96 -1.68 -2.67
N ALA A 118 -4.61 -1.59 -3.83
CA ALA A 118 -3.97 -1.86 -5.10
C ALA A 118 -4.44 -0.94 -6.22
N ILE A 119 -3.56 -0.78 -7.20
CA ILE A 119 -3.90 -0.28 -8.52
C ILE A 119 -4.38 -1.49 -9.31
N ALA A 120 -5.69 -1.60 -9.53
CA ALA A 120 -6.30 -2.73 -10.23
C ALA A 120 -6.20 -2.57 -11.76
N SER A 121 -6.26 -1.33 -12.26
CA SER A 121 -6.08 -1.04 -13.69
C SER A 121 -5.38 0.30 -13.89
N LEU A 122 -4.55 0.40 -14.94
CA LEU A 122 -4.03 1.69 -15.42
C LEU A 122 -5.11 2.51 -16.12
N ASP A 123 -6.08 1.83 -16.73
CA ASP A 123 -7.18 2.45 -17.44
C ASP A 123 -8.43 1.57 -17.35
N SER A 124 -9.38 1.96 -16.50
CA SER A 124 -10.54 1.15 -16.14
C SER A 124 -11.61 1.14 -17.23
N ASP A 125 -11.81 2.28 -17.92
CA ASP A 125 -12.78 2.38 -19.02
C ASP A 125 -12.18 1.97 -20.39
N ARG A 126 -10.85 1.77 -20.43
CA ARG A 126 -10.08 1.38 -21.62
C ARG A 126 -10.30 2.34 -22.79
N ASN A 127 -10.54 3.62 -22.50
CA ASN A 127 -10.81 4.62 -23.51
C ASN A 127 -9.57 5.49 -23.78
N PRO A 128 -8.85 5.26 -24.90
CA PRO A 128 -7.64 6.02 -25.18
C PRO A 128 -7.91 7.52 -25.44
N LYS A 129 -9.18 7.95 -25.61
CA LYS A 129 -9.55 9.32 -25.96
C LYS A 129 -9.67 10.28 -24.77
N ASN A 130 -9.81 9.78 -23.53
CA ASN A 130 -10.05 10.62 -22.35
C ASN A 130 -8.88 10.58 -21.33
N GLY A 131 -7.76 9.99 -21.71
CA GLY A 131 -6.58 9.82 -20.85
C GLY A 131 -6.73 8.66 -19.86
N ALA A 132 -5.65 8.27 -19.20
CA ALA A 132 -5.67 7.14 -18.30
C ALA A 132 -6.59 7.38 -17.09
N GLN A 133 -7.55 6.48 -16.88
CA GLN A 133 -8.42 6.47 -15.70
C GLN A 133 -8.10 5.27 -14.79
N PRO A 134 -7.19 5.42 -13.81
CA PRO A 134 -6.78 4.30 -12.99
C PRO A 134 -7.92 3.74 -12.13
N GLY A 135 -7.99 2.41 -12.08
CA GLY A 135 -8.87 1.67 -11.18
C GLY A 135 -8.16 1.39 -9.87
N TYR A 136 -8.78 1.74 -8.75
CA TYR A 136 -8.27 1.48 -7.40
C TYR A 136 -9.19 0.51 -6.66
N ILE A 137 -8.58 -0.39 -5.89
CA ILE A 137 -9.31 -1.29 -5.01
C ILE A 137 -8.69 -1.29 -3.62
N LEU A 138 -9.54 -1.20 -2.60
CA LEU A 138 -9.20 -1.45 -1.20
C LEU A 138 -9.98 -2.67 -0.73
N ALA A 139 -9.27 -3.69 -0.26
CA ALA A 139 -9.82 -4.91 0.30
C ALA A 139 -9.52 -4.94 1.80
N ALA A 140 -10.56 -4.86 2.61
CA ALA A 140 -10.46 -4.96 4.07
C ALA A 140 -11.03 -6.30 4.51
N ALA A 141 -10.20 -7.15 5.13
CA ALA A 141 -10.69 -8.36 5.74
C ALA A 141 -11.70 -8.01 6.84
N THR A 142 -12.70 -8.86 7.01
CA THR A 142 -13.72 -8.69 8.04
C THR A 142 -13.73 -9.86 8.99
N LYS A 143 -13.78 -9.56 10.29
CA LYS A 143 -14.00 -10.54 11.35
C LYS A 143 -15.48 -10.88 11.54
N ASN A 144 -16.38 -10.10 10.93
CA ASN A 144 -17.82 -10.30 11.03
C ASN A 144 -18.56 -9.74 9.79
N ASN A 145 -18.94 -10.65 8.89
CA ASN A 145 -19.67 -10.32 7.66
C ASN A 145 -21.03 -9.67 7.91
N GLY A 146 -21.73 -10.04 8.99
CA GLY A 146 -23.04 -9.47 9.34
C GLY A 146 -22.91 -7.99 9.73
N LEU A 147 -21.97 -7.68 10.63
CA LEU A 147 -21.69 -6.31 11.04
C LEU A 147 -21.17 -5.46 9.87
N ALA A 148 -20.32 -6.01 9.00
CA ALA A 148 -19.87 -5.29 7.81
C ALA A 148 -21.04 -4.87 6.91
N LYS A 149 -21.97 -5.80 6.62
CA LYS A 149 -23.17 -5.50 5.81
C LYS A 149 -24.06 -4.46 6.48
N GLU A 150 -24.23 -4.55 7.80
CA GLU A 150 -25.02 -3.59 8.56
C GLU A 150 -24.41 -2.19 8.58
N SER A 151 -23.11 -2.07 8.88
CA SER A 151 -22.37 -0.80 8.84
C SER A 151 -22.45 -0.14 7.47
N LEU A 152 -22.26 -0.90 6.38
CA LEU A 152 -22.42 -0.37 5.03
C LEU A 152 -23.85 0.07 4.75
N ARG A 153 -24.86 -0.73 5.12
CA ARG A 153 -26.27 -0.36 4.95
C ARG A 153 -26.60 0.94 5.68
N GLN A 154 -26.09 1.12 6.91
CA GLN A 154 -26.27 2.34 7.68
C GLN A 154 -25.53 3.54 7.09
N PHE A 155 -24.31 3.33 6.58
CA PHE A 155 -23.56 4.38 5.88
C PHE A 155 -24.34 4.88 4.66
N TYR A 156 -24.84 3.95 3.83
CA TYR A 156 -25.55 4.29 2.59
C TYR A 156 -26.99 4.77 2.81
N SER A 157 -27.66 4.44 3.93
CA SER A 157 -29.04 4.89 4.20
C SER A 157 -29.18 6.41 4.30
N THR A 158 -28.08 7.10 4.61
CA THR A 158 -28.01 8.57 4.66
C THR A 158 -27.73 9.21 3.29
N LYS A 159 -27.62 8.41 2.21
CA LYS A 159 -27.23 8.87 0.88
C LYS A 159 -28.40 8.76 -0.10
N ASN A 160 -28.76 9.88 -0.72
CA ASN A 160 -29.97 9.95 -1.55
C ASN A 160 -29.78 9.40 -2.99
N ASN A 161 -28.54 9.10 -3.41
CA ASN A 161 -28.19 8.73 -4.79
C ASN A 161 -27.32 7.46 -4.86
N ILE A 162 -27.85 6.35 -4.36
CA ILE A 162 -27.18 5.04 -4.44
C ILE A 162 -27.91 4.12 -5.42
N SER A 163 -27.15 3.23 -6.05
CA SER A 163 -27.63 2.07 -6.80
C SER A 163 -27.15 0.81 -6.11
N ILE A 164 -27.98 -0.23 -6.14
CA ILE A 164 -27.62 -1.57 -5.73
C ILE A 164 -27.77 -2.46 -6.95
N GLU A 165 -26.70 -3.15 -7.33
CA GLU A 165 -26.70 -4.09 -8.45
C GLU A 165 -26.32 -5.49 -7.94
N PRO A 166 -27.19 -6.51 -8.12
CA PRO A 166 -26.82 -7.89 -7.84
C PRO A 166 -25.79 -8.38 -8.86
N TYR A 167 -24.68 -8.92 -8.38
CA TYR A 167 -23.63 -9.47 -9.21
C TYR A 167 -23.06 -10.75 -8.56
N LYS A 168 -23.20 -11.88 -9.27
CA LYS A 168 -22.64 -13.18 -8.87
C LYS A 168 -22.90 -13.57 -7.40
N GLY A 169 -24.12 -13.35 -6.92
CA GLY A 169 -24.54 -13.71 -5.55
C GLY A 169 -24.18 -12.67 -4.48
N THR A 170 -23.68 -11.50 -4.87
CA THR A 170 -23.37 -10.38 -3.98
C THR A 170 -24.09 -9.11 -4.45
N ASN A 171 -24.26 -8.13 -3.57
CA ASN A 171 -24.87 -6.85 -3.90
C ASN A 171 -23.78 -5.77 -3.92
N ILE A 172 -23.51 -5.23 -5.11
CA ILE A 172 -22.59 -4.10 -5.28
C ILE A 172 -23.38 -2.82 -5.03
N ILE A 173 -22.92 -2.00 -4.10
CA ILE A 173 -23.51 -0.71 -3.75
C ILE A 173 -22.61 0.40 -4.29
N PHE A 174 -23.15 1.32 -5.08
CA PHE A 174 -22.36 2.38 -5.70
C PHE A 174 -23.16 3.68 -5.86
N PRO A 175 -22.50 4.84 -5.86
CA PRO A 175 -23.16 6.12 -6.11
C PRO A 175 -23.71 6.22 -7.54
N LYS A 176 -24.82 6.95 -7.71
CA LYS A 176 -25.31 7.42 -9.01
C LYS A 176 -24.64 8.75 -9.34
N GLY A 177 -23.92 8.80 -10.46
CA GLY A 177 -23.23 10.02 -10.94
C GLY A 177 -21.87 10.26 -10.29
N ILE A 178 -21.36 11.49 -10.40
CA ILE A 178 -20.09 11.90 -9.79
C ILE A 178 -20.29 11.96 -8.27
N SER A 179 -19.46 11.23 -7.53
CA SER A 179 -19.57 11.15 -6.07
C SER A 179 -18.20 11.02 -5.42
N ASP A 180 -18.10 11.56 -4.20
CA ASP A 180 -16.88 11.57 -3.40
C ASP A 180 -16.64 10.26 -2.63
N PHE A 181 -17.58 9.31 -2.64
CA PHE A 181 -17.43 8.02 -1.95
C PHE A 181 -17.32 6.84 -2.91
N TRP A 182 -16.59 5.81 -2.48
CA TRP A 182 -16.30 4.62 -3.27
C TRP A 182 -17.47 3.64 -3.31
N SER A 183 -17.53 2.86 -4.39
CA SER A 183 -18.40 1.69 -4.49
C SER A 183 -17.95 0.64 -3.49
N SER A 184 -18.86 -0.20 -2.97
CA SER A 184 -18.49 -1.28 -2.06
C SER A 184 -19.29 -2.57 -2.28
N VAL A 185 -18.70 -3.68 -1.83
CA VAL A 185 -19.33 -5.01 -1.81
C VAL A 185 -18.73 -5.85 -0.68
N VAL A 186 -19.55 -6.68 -0.04
CA VAL A 186 -19.09 -7.70 0.90
C VAL A 186 -19.05 -9.05 0.18
N VAL A 187 -17.88 -9.65 0.07
CA VAL A 187 -17.64 -10.91 -0.64
C VAL A 187 -16.62 -11.77 0.10
N GLY A 188 -16.97 -13.04 0.37
CA GLY A 188 -16.17 -13.90 1.24
C GLY A 188 -15.98 -13.26 2.62
N ASP A 189 -14.73 -13.25 3.09
CA ASP A 189 -14.33 -12.60 4.36
C ASP A 189 -13.75 -11.20 4.13
N PHE A 190 -14.16 -10.52 3.05
CA PHE A 190 -13.67 -9.20 2.69
C PHE A 190 -14.81 -8.21 2.42
N VAL A 191 -14.56 -6.96 2.79
CA VAL A 191 -15.25 -5.79 2.27
C VAL A 191 -14.34 -5.15 1.23
N LEU A 192 -14.80 -5.09 0.00
CA LEU A 192 -14.09 -4.45 -1.10
C LEU A 192 -14.67 -3.06 -1.33
N PHE A 193 -13.79 -2.08 -1.52
CA PHE A 193 -14.13 -0.73 -1.94
C PHE A 193 -13.37 -0.41 -3.23
N ALA A 194 -14.01 0.28 -4.17
CA ALA A 194 -13.35 0.73 -5.38
C ALA A 194 -13.89 2.08 -5.87
N ASN A 195 -13.04 2.83 -6.57
CA ASN A 195 -13.44 4.08 -7.18
C ASN A 195 -14.48 3.91 -8.31
N GLN A 196 -14.64 2.70 -8.85
CA GLN A 196 -15.63 2.38 -9.89
C GLN A 196 -16.26 0.99 -9.66
N PRO A 197 -17.56 0.78 -9.94
CA PRO A 197 -18.21 -0.51 -9.69
C PRO A 197 -17.69 -1.64 -10.61
N GLN A 198 -17.13 -1.29 -11.76
CA GLN A 198 -16.52 -2.21 -12.73
C GLN A 198 -15.31 -2.92 -12.11
N ILE A 199 -14.49 -2.20 -11.34
CA ILE A 199 -13.35 -2.77 -10.61
C ILE A 199 -13.81 -3.82 -9.59
N LEU A 200 -14.96 -3.62 -8.94
CA LEU A 200 -15.53 -4.62 -8.01
C LEU A 200 -16.01 -5.87 -8.75
N LYS A 201 -16.64 -5.71 -9.93
CA LYS A 201 -17.03 -6.84 -10.77
C LYS A 201 -15.81 -7.65 -11.23
N GLU A 202 -14.76 -6.96 -11.66
CA GLU A 202 -13.49 -7.59 -12.05
C GLU A 202 -12.85 -8.32 -10.87
N ALA A 203 -12.81 -7.72 -9.68
CA ALA A 203 -12.28 -8.34 -8.47
C ALA A 203 -13.04 -9.62 -8.08
N ILE A 204 -14.37 -9.61 -8.17
CA ILE A 204 -15.21 -10.80 -7.95
C ILE A 204 -14.90 -11.89 -9.00
N ASN A 205 -14.68 -11.49 -10.25
CA ASN A 205 -14.30 -12.44 -11.31
C ASN A 205 -12.93 -13.07 -11.05
N GLN A 206 -11.94 -12.29 -10.60
CA GLN A 206 -10.59 -12.75 -10.29
C GLN A 206 -10.57 -13.71 -9.09
N ALA A 207 -11.41 -13.46 -8.09
CA ALA A 207 -11.54 -14.35 -6.94
C ALA A 207 -12.13 -15.73 -7.33
N GLN A 208 -13.01 -15.76 -8.34
CA GLN A 208 -13.58 -17.01 -8.88
C GLN A 208 -12.67 -17.68 -9.91
N ALA A 209 -11.94 -16.92 -10.70
CA ALA A 209 -11.03 -17.39 -11.74
C ALA A 209 -9.58 -17.30 -11.26
N ILE A 210 -9.14 -18.35 -10.57
CA ILE A 210 -7.87 -18.43 -9.84
C ILE A 210 -6.65 -18.03 -10.69
N GLU A 211 -6.65 -18.33 -11.99
CA GLU A 211 -5.55 -18.01 -12.93
C GLU A 211 -5.40 -16.51 -13.26
N LEU A 212 -6.44 -15.70 -12.98
CA LEU A 212 -6.48 -14.28 -13.31
C LEU A 212 -6.04 -13.38 -12.15
N ASN A 213 -5.89 -13.93 -10.95
CA ASN A 213 -5.58 -13.14 -9.76
C ASN A 213 -4.08 -13.10 -9.46
N LEU A 214 -3.67 -12.04 -8.75
CA LEU A 214 -2.30 -11.77 -8.36
C LEU A 214 -1.79 -12.84 -7.39
N ALA A 215 -2.67 -13.42 -6.56
CA ALA A 215 -2.32 -14.52 -5.67
C ALA A 215 -1.74 -15.75 -6.40
N ARG A 216 -1.95 -15.90 -7.71
CA ARG A 216 -1.35 -16.96 -8.53
C ARG A 216 -0.41 -16.46 -9.62
N ALA A 217 -0.01 -15.20 -9.56
CA ALA A 217 1.01 -14.68 -10.44
C ALA A 217 2.39 -15.23 -10.05
N ASP A 218 3.15 -15.76 -11.01
CA ASP A 218 4.51 -16.26 -10.76
C ASP A 218 5.41 -15.16 -10.20
N SER A 219 5.27 -13.94 -10.71
CA SER A 219 5.98 -12.75 -10.20
C SER A 219 5.68 -12.49 -8.72
N TYR A 220 4.42 -12.63 -8.30
CA TYR A 220 4.00 -12.43 -6.92
C TYR A 220 4.46 -13.58 -6.02
N GLN A 221 4.31 -14.83 -6.47
CA GLN A 221 4.80 -16.00 -5.74
C GLN A 221 6.32 -15.96 -5.53
N ASN A 222 7.08 -15.52 -6.53
CA ASN A 222 8.51 -15.30 -6.40
C ASN A 222 8.85 -14.25 -5.34
N VAL A 223 8.06 -13.17 -5.23
CA VAL A 223 8.21 -12.21 -4.14
C VAL A 223 7.93 -12.87 -2.79
N LEU A 224 6.81 -13.57 -2.63
CA LEU A 224 6.43 -14.20 -1.36
C LEU A 224 7.45 -15.25 -0.89
N ASN A 225 7.97 -16.06 -1.80
CA ASN A 225 9.00 -17.07 -1.50
C ASN A 225 10.34 -16.46 -1.04
N ASN A 226 10.57 -15.19 -1.37
CA ASN A 226 11.81 -14.48 -1.04
C ASN A 226 11.64 -13.44 0.07
N ILE A 227 10.41 -13.24 0.56
CA ILE A 227 10.11 -12.41 1.73
C ILE A 227 10.33 -13.24 3.00
N GLN A 228 11.13 -12.70 3.91
CA GLN A 228 11.33 -13.32 5.21
C GLN A 228 10.13 -13.02 6.13
N GLN A 229 9.73 -14.04 6.89
CA GLN A 229 8.76 -13.93 7.97
C GLN A 229 9.50 -13.80 9.32
N PRO A 230 8.88 -13.21 10.35
CA PRO A 230 7.53 -12.62 10.37
C PRO A 230 7.48 -11.20 9.77
N HIS A 231 6.30 -10.77 9.34
CA HIS A 231 6.07 -9.44 8.79
C HIS A 231 4.66 -8.90 9.13
N ILE A 232 4.50 -7.58 9.18
CA ILE A 232 3.22 -6.89 9.40
C ILE A 232 2.59 -6.38 8.12
N GLY A 233 3.32 -6.40 7.01
CA GLY A 233 2.81 -5.96 5.71
C GLY A 233 3.73 -6.31 4.57
N ILE A 234 3.16 -6.36 3.37
CA ILE A 234 3.83 -6.74 2.13
C ILE A 234 3.49 -5.74 1.03
N GLY A 235 4.49 -5.36 0.25
CA GLY A 235 4.35 -4.62 -1.00
C GLY A 235 4.76 -5.47 -2.20
N TYR A 236 4.02 -5.36 -3.28
CA TYR A 236 4.36 -5.88 -4.61
C TYR A 236 4.22 -4.74 -5.61
N ILE A 237 5.26 -4.49 -6.40
CA ILE A 237 5.28 -3.39 -7.39
C ILE A 237 5.87 -3.91 -8.69
N ASP A 238 5.09 -3.86 -9.77
CA ASP A 238 5.59 -3.88 -11.15
C ASP A 238 6.13 -2.48 -11.45
N VAL A 239 7.45 -2.38 -11.61
CA VAL A 239 8.15 -1.09 -11.75
C VAL A 239 7.69 -0.33 -12.97
N PHE A 240 7.50 -1.02 -14.09
CA PHE A 240 7.04 -0.39 -15.33
C PHE A 240 5.55 -0.08 -15.28
N GLY A 241 4.76 -0.95 -14.64
CA GLY A 241 3.37 -0.65 -14.35
C GLY A 241 3.22 0.62 -13.49
N LEU A 242 4.02 0.74 -12.43
CA LEU A 242 3.96 1.88 -11.53
C LEU A 242 4.45 3.17 -12.19
N SER A 243 5.50 3.12 -13.02
CA SER A 243 5.91 4.30 -13.80
C SER A 243 4.80 4.73 -14.76
N ALA A 244 4.17 3.78 -15.46
CA ALA A 244 3.07 4.08 -16.37
C ALA A 244 1.90 4.75 -15.63
N TRP A 245 1.59 4.30 -14.42
CA TRP A 245 0.60 4.93 -13.54
C TRP A 245 0.97 6.36 -13.14
N LEU A 246 2.22 6.59 -12.70
CA LEU A 246 2.73 7.93 -12.33
C LEU A 246 2.74 8.90 -13.51
N ASP A 247 2.98 8.38 -14.71
CA ASP A 247 2.96 9.13 -15.97
C ASP A 247 1.54 9.32 -16.53
N LYS A 248 0.51 8.77 -15.86
CA LYS A 248 -0.89 8.72 -16.33
C LYS A 248 -1.00 8.17 -17.76
N SER A 249 -0.20 7.14 -18.04
CA SER A 249 -0.15 6.46 -19.32
C SER A 249 -0.85 5.11 -19.24
N THR A 250 -1.45 4.69 -20.35
CA THR A 250 -2.16 3.41 -20.47
C THR A 250 -1.26 2.27 -20.95
N ILE A 251 0.01 2.57 -21.27
CA ILE A 251 0.95 1.63 -21.88
C ILE A 251 1.83 1.02 -20.79
N SER A 252 1.52 -0.21 -20.37
CA SER A 252 2.50 -1.05 -19.69
C SER A 252 3.45 -1.60 -20.75
N THR A 253 4.76 -1.41 -20.59
CA THR A 253 5.74 -1.95 -21.54
C THR A 253 5.52 -3.46 -21.68
N GLN A 254 5.30 -3.90 -22.92
CA GLN A 254 5.28 -5.31 -23.31
C GLN A 254 6.71 -5.87 -23.28
N ALA A 255 7.29 -5.90 -22.09
CA ALA A 255 8.53 -6.62 -21.83
C ALA A 255 8.16 -8.03 -21.35
N ASN A 256 8.78 -9.05 -21.94
CA ASN A 256 8.59 -10.45 -21.54
C ASN A 256 9.00 -10.71 -20.08
N SER A 257 9.81 -9.82 -19.52
CA SER A 257 10.15 -9.79 -18.10
C SER A 257 10.10 -8.36 -17.59
N LYS A 258 9.53 -8.17 -16.40
CA LYS A 258 9.37 -6.86 -15.77
C LYS A 258 10.12 -6.85 -14.44
N PRO A 259 10.81 -5.74 -14.09
CA PRO A 259 11.41 -5.64 -12.79
C PRO A 259 10.31 -5.58 -11.72
N ILE A 260 10.40 -6.46 -10.72
CA ILE A 260 9.42 -6.55 -9.64
C ILE A 260 10.09 -6.19 -8.33
N LEU A 261 9.54 -5.21 -7.63
CA LEU A 261 9.96 -4.85 -6.28
C LEU A 261 8.99 -5.47 -5.27
N GLY A 262 9.54 -6.34 -4.42
CA GLY A 262 8.90 -6.86 -3.22
C GLY A 262 9.35 -6.08 -1.99
N ILE A 263 8.42 -5.83 -1.08
CA ILE A 263 8.70 -5.16 0.20
C ILE A 263 8.04 -5.96 1.32
N ALA A 264 8.74 -6.13 2.44
CA ALA A 264 8.19 -6.72 3.65
C ALA A 264 8.46 -5.80 4.84
N LEU A 265 7.42 -5.54 5.62
CA LEU A 265 7.48 -4.72 6.83
C LEU A 265 7.51 -5.61 8.05
N SER A 266 8.28 -5.24 9.05
CA SER A 266 8.32 -5.92 10.33
C SER A 266 8.49 -4.90 11.45
N ILE A 267 8.10 -5.31 12.65
CA ILE A 267 8.34 -4.54 13.87
C ILE A 267 9.67 -4.98 14.46
N LYS A 268 10.53 -4.04 14.87
CA LYS A 268 11.76 -4.33 15.59
C LYS A 268 11.87 -3.43 16.82
N GLY A 269 11.38 -3.91 17.97
CA GLY A 269 11.22 -3.04 19.15
C GLY A 269 10.21 -1.93 18.86
N ALA A 270 10.58 -0.67 19.12
CA ALA A 270 9.77 0.50 18.79
C ALA A 270 10.01 1.06 17.37
N ASP A 271 10.86 0.41 16.59
CA ASP A 271 11.17 0.84 15.23
C ASP A 271 10.46 -0.04 14.20
N LEU A 272 10.30 0.52 13.00
CA LEU A 272 9.84 -0.21 11.83
C LEU A 272 11.05 -0.62 11.00
N ALA A 273 11.08 -1.87 10.59
CA ALA A 273 12.06 -2.38 9.64
C ALA A 273 11.36 -2.79 8.35
N ALA A 274 11.86 -2.34 7.21
CA ALA A 274 11.48 -2.86 5.91
C ALA A 274 12.63 -3.65 5.30
N ARG A 275 12.28 -4.69 4.56
CA ARG A 275 13.20 -5.42 3.70
C ARG A 275 12.67 -5.34 2.29
N THR A 276 13.54 -5.00 1.35
CA THR A 276 13.21 -4.95 -0.06
C THR A 276 13.95 -6.03 -0.81
N LEU A 277 13.30 -6.52 -1.85
CA LEU A 277 13.89 -7.38 -2.84
C LEU A 277 13.49 -6.89 -4.22
N LEU A 278 14.44 -6.77 -5.12
CA LEU A 278 14.19 -6.42 -6.50
C LEU A 278 14.57 -7.59 -7.38
N ILE A 279 13.59 -8.16 -8.05
CA ILE A 279 13.76 -9.18 -9.09
C ILE A 279 13.94 -8.42 -10.40
N GLU A 280 15.15 -8.49 -10.98
CA GLU A 280 15.45 -7.78 -12.22
C GLU A 280 14.77 -8.45 -13.43
N ALA A 281 14.41 -7.62 -14.43
CA ALA A 281 14.03 -8.12 -15.73
C ALA A 281 15.24 -8.77 -16.43
N ASP A 282 14.97 -9.78 -17.26
CA ASP A 282 16.00 -10.41 -18.06
C ASP A 282 16.51 -9.41 -19.12
N LYS A 283 17.83 -9.35 -19.32
CA LYS A 283 18.51 -8.21 -19.98
C LYS A 283 18.16 -8.02 -21.46
N THR A 284 17.40 -8.92 -22.07
CA THR A 284 17.28 -9.06 -23.52
C THR A 284 16.17 -8.23 -24.17
N THR A 285 15.27 -7.55 -23.44
CA THR A 285 14.13 -6.87 -24.08
C THR A 285 13.65 -5.59 -23.39
N VAL A 286 14.53 -4.60 -23.18
CA VAL A 286 14.08 -3.22 -22.91
C VAL A 286 14.30 -2.40 -24.18
N ASN A 287 13.37 -2.51 -25.13
CA ASN A 287 13.26 -1.50 -26.17
C ASN A 287 12.73 -0.23 -25.49
N SER A 288 13.60 0.75 -25.30
CA SER A 288 13.27 2.05 -24.74
C SER A 288 12.23 2.73 -25.62
N LEU A 289 10.97 2.71 -25.20
CA LEU A 289 9.99 3.62 -25.76
C LEU A 289 10.35 5.03 -25.28
N ASN A 290 10.66 5.89 -26.26
CA ASN A 290 11.18 7.26 -26.19
C ASN A 290 10.32 8.30 -25.44
N ASN A 291 9.45 7.89 -24.52
CA ASN A 291 8.68 8.81 -23.70
C ASN A 291 9.38 9.03 -22.36
N LYS A 292 9.50 10.30 -21.95
CA LYS A 292 10.04 10.74 -20.65
C LYS A 292 9.36 9.96 -19.52
N SER A 293 9.95 8.85 -19.09
CA SER A 293 9.42 8.04 -18.00
C SER A 293 9.61 8.81 -16.69
N PHE A 294 8.73 8.62 -15.71
CA PHE A 294 8.99 9.06 -14.33
C PHE A 294 10.39 8.61 -13.85
N LEU A 295 10.87 7.45 -14.28
CA LEU A 295 12.19 6.91 -13.95
C LEU A 295 13.36 7.71 -14.57
N ASP A 296 13.09 8.48 -15.62
CA ASP A 296 14.05 9.36 -16.30
C ASP A 296 14.04 10.80 -15.76
N ASN A 297 13.25 11.07 -14.70
CA ASN A 297 13.19 12.39 -14.08
C ASN A 297 14.57 12.78 -13.49
N LEU A 298 15.12 13.91 -13.94
CA LEU A 298 16.46 14.38 -13.54
C LEU A 298 16.57 14.65 -12.04
N GLU A 299 15.55 15.24 -11.43
CA GLU A 299 15.53 15.55 -9.99
C GLU A 299 15.44 14.27 -9.15
N LEU A 300 14.62 13.31 -9.59
CA LEU A 300 14.58 11.96 -9.02
C LEU A 300 15.97 11.32 -9.08
N GLN A 301 16.62 11.32 -10.25
CA GLN A 301 17.97 10.78 -10.41
C GLN A 301 19.00 11.51 -9.55
N GLN A 302 18.92 12.83 -9.41
CA GLN A 302 19.82 13.62 -8.56
C GLN A 302 19.69 13.27 -7.08
N ILE A 303 18.46 13.22 -6.54
CA ILE A 303 18.20 12.83 -5.15
C ILE A 303 18.79 11.44 -4.87
N LEU A 304 18.59 10.52 -5.80
CA LEU A 304 18.93 9.12 -5.57
C LEU A 304 20.42 8.85 -5.75
N ASN A 305 21.07 9.59 -6.65
CA ASN A 305 22.52 9.57 -6.78
C ASN A 305 23.22 10.32 -5.62
N SER A 306 22.53 11.22 -4.93
CA SER A 306 23.05 11.94 -3.77
C SER A 306 22.97 11.17 -2.45
N LEU A 307 22.36 9.97 -2.45
CA LEU A 307 22.26 9.14 -1.26
C LEU A 307 23.67 8.77 -0.73
N PRO A 308 24.02 9.10 0.52
CA PRO A 308 25.38 9.00 1.03
C PRO A 308 25.72 7.57 1.47
N PHE A 309 25.82 6.65 0.50
CA PHE A 309 26.27 5.28 0.79
C PHE A 309 27.74 5.28 1.17
N ASN A 310 28.04 4.80 2.38
CA ASN A 310 29.42 4.56 2.80
C ASN A 310 29.98 3.27 2.19
N ASP A 311 31.26 2.99 2.45
CA ASP A 311 31.96 1.78 1.96
C ASP A 311 31.35 0.46 2.46
N ARG A 312 30.47 0.50 3.47
CA ARG A 312 29.68 -0.64 3.98
C ARG A 312 28.28 -0.72 3.36
N ASN A 313 28.03 0.03 2.28
CA ASN A 313 26.73 0.17 1.61
C ASN A 313 25.58 0.61 2.54
N LEU A 314 25.89 1.43 3.54
CA LEU A 314 24.91 2.04 4.44
C LEU A 314 24.70 3.51 4.07
N ALA A 315 23.45 3.92 3.88
CA ALA A 315 23.06 5.33 3.83
C ALA A 315 22.21 5.67 5.06
N TYR A 316 22.40 6.87 5.59
CA TYR A 316 21.61 7.42 6.67
C TYR A 316 21.07 8.78 6.24
N ILE A 317 19.76 8.97 6.39
CA ILE A 317 19.04 10.15 5.96
C ILE A 317 18.29 10.71 7.16
N GLU A 318 18.66 11.91 7.60
CA GLU A 318 17.86 12.68 8.57
C GLU A 318 16.76 13.44 7.83
N ILE A 319 15.53 13.34 8.31
CA ILE A 319 14.39 14.00 7.68
C ILE A 319 14.22 15.39 8.29
N ASN A 320 14.56 16.41 7.50
CA ASN A 320 14.34 17.81 7.85
C ASN A 320 13.20 18.36 6.98
N ASN A 321 11.98 18.48 7.53
CA ASN A 321 10.78 19.19 7.01
C ASN A 321 10.77 19.60 5.52
N GLY A 322 11.04 18.67 4.60
CA GLY A 322 11.19 18.94 3.17
C GLY A 322 9.87 18.78 2.42
N LYS A 323 9.62 19.64 1.43
CA LYS A 323 8.52 19.49 0.46
C LYS A 323 8.71 18.22 -0.36
N SER A 324 7.63 17.46 -0.56
CA SER A 324 7.67 16.15 -1.21
C SER A 324 7.45 16.29 -2.73
N LEU A 325 8.27 15.62 -3.53
CA LEU A 325 8.11 15.54 -5.01
C LEU A 325 6.80 14.89 -5.48
N LEU A 326 6.06 14.25 -4.56
CA LEU A 326 4.85 13.50 -4.84
C LEU A 326 3.57 14.34 -4.74
N GLU A 327 3.68 15.62 -4.38
CA GLU A 327 2.53 16.48 -4.07
C GLU A 327 1.56 16.66 -5.26
N ASP A 328 2.05 16.61 -6.50
CA ASP A 328 1.22 16.90 -7.69
C ASP A 328 0.85 15.67 -8.54
N ARG A 329 1.41 14.49 -8.23
CA ARG A 329 1.33 13.31 -9.12
C ARG A 329 0.47 12.16 -8.61
N ILE A 330 0.03 12.19 -7.35
CA ILE A 330 -0.79 11.13 -6.75
C ILE A 330 -2.27 11.55 -6.72
N PRO A 331 -3.19 10.86 -7.42
CA PRO A 331 -4.62 11.19 -7.43
C PRO A 331 -5.30 11.12 -6.05
N LEU A 332 -4.67 10.44 -5.08
CA LEU A 332 -5.10 10.35 -3.67
C LEU A 332 -4.40 11.37 -2.75
N TYR A 333 -3.73 12.39 -3.32
CA TYR A 333 -2.89 13.35 -2.59
C TYR A 333 -3.54 13.93 -1.33
N LYS A 334 -4.85 14.26 -1.34
CA LYS A 334 -5.50 14.83 -0.15
C LYS A 334 -5.52 13.88 1.04
N VAL A 335 -5.72 12.58 0.80
CA VAL A 335 -5.74 11.54 1.84
C VAL A 335 -4.31 11.19 2.22
N THR A 336 -3.41 11.05 1.25
CA THR A 336 -2.01 10.75 1.51
C THR A 336 -1.32 11.90 2.22
N LYS A 337 -1.63 13.16 1.94
CA LYS A 337 -1.07 14.35 2.62
C LYS A 337 -1.44 14.36 4.09
N LEU A 338 -2.67 13.99 4.47
CA LEU A 338 -3.10 13.96 5.87
C LEU A 338 -2.45 12.82 6.64
N ALA A 339 -2.33 11.66 6.01
CA ALA A 339 -1.51 10.57 6.53
C ALA A 339 -0.07 11.07 6.70
N ILE A 340 0.58 11.51 5.62
CA ILE A 340 1.95 12.06 5.63
C ILE A 340 2.14 13.15 6.70
N GLN A 341 1.24 14.12 6.83
CA GLN A 341 1.35 15.24 7.78
C GLN A 341 1.19 14.83 9.25
N SER A 342 0.42 13.78 9.54
CA SER A 342 0.29 13.26 10.90
C SER A 342 1.47 12.38 11.30
N LEU A 343 2.29 11.97 10.33
CA LEU A 343 3.28 10.89 10.46
C LEU A 343 4.72 11.40 10.36
N PHE A 344 4.99 12.31 9.42
CA PHE A 344 6.28 12.98 9.29
C PHE A 344 6.78 13.72 10.53
N PRO A 345 5.92 14.30 11.41
CA PRO A 345 6.39 14.92 12.64
C PRO A 345 7.12 13.97 13.58
N HIS A 346 6.95 12.65 13.41
CA HIS A 346 7.54 11.62 14.26
C HIS A 346 8.62 10.78 13.55
N LEU A 347 8.91 11.00 12.25
CA LEU A 347 9.93 10.23 11.53
C LEU A 347 11.27 10.97 11.56
N LYS A 348 12.19 10.51 12.40
CA LYS A 348 13.47 11.17 12.65
C LYS A 348 14.52 10.85 11.59
N ALA A 349 14.64 9.58 11.24
CA ALA A 349 15.68 9.14 10.32
C ALA A 349 15.34 7.84 9.58
N ILE A 350 15.95 7.67 8.41
CA ILE A 350 15.92 6.45 7.62
C ILE A 350 17.35 5.95 7.44
N ALA A 351 17.61 4.71 7.87
CA ALA A 351 18.86 4.02 7.58
C ALA A 351 18.61 2.94 6.53
N ILE A 352 19.46 2.85 5.50
CA ILE A 352 19.33 1.86 4.43
C ILE A 352 20.65 1.09 4.31
N GLN A 353 20.57 -0.24 4.31
CA GLN A 353 21.70 -1.15 4.15
C GLN A 353 21.48 -2.04 2.93
N ASN A 354 22.37 -2.00 1.95
CA ASN A 354 22.34 -2.96 0.85
C ASN A 354 23.09 -4.23 1.21
N ILE A 355 22.39 -5.36 1.04
CA ILE A 355 22.85 -6.68 1.42
C ILE A 355 23.64 -7.33 0.27
N GLY A 356 23.39 -6.89 -0.97
CA GLY A 356 24.01 -7.40 -2.19
C GLY A 356 23.00 -7.95 -3.18
N LYS A 357 23.52 -8.61 -4.21
CA LYS A 357 22.75 -9.25 -5.29
C LYS A 357 23.15 -10.71 -5.40
N GLN A 358 22.15 -11.59 -5.44
CA GLN A 358 22.32 -13.02 -5.66
C GLN A 358 21.16 -13.53 -6.52
N ASP A 359 21.44 -14.39 -7.51
CA ASP A 359 20.41 -15.03 -8.37
C ASP A 359 19.44 -14.02 -9.03
N ASN A 360 19.97 -12.91 -9.56
CA ASN A 360 19.20 -11.78 -10.10
C ASN A 360 18.27 -11.04 -9.13
N ILE A 361 18.37 -11.32 -7.83
CA ILE A 361 17.63 -10.65 -6.76
C ILE A 361 18.56 -9.71 -6.00
N SER A 362 18.29 -8.42 -6.07
CA SER A 362 18.97 -7.40 -5.25
C SER A 362 18.21 -7.18 -3.95
N ARG A 363 18.90 -7.05 -2.80
CA ARG A 363 18.24 -6.92 -1.48
C ARG A 363 18.76 -5.72 -0.68
N ALA A 364 17.85 -5.08 0.05
CA ALA A 364 18.22 -4.06 1.04
C ALA A 364 17.37 -4.18 2.32
N ASN A 365 17.97 -3.79 3.45
CA ASN A 365 17.27 -3.54 4.70
C ASN A 365 17.09 -2.03 4.85
N ILE A 366 15.95 -1.62 5.38
CA ILE A 366 15.65 -0.23 5.72
C ILE A 366 15.16 -0.22 7.17
N LEU A 367 15.67 0.71 7.97
CA LEU A 367 15.22 0.96 9.33
C LEU A 367 14.68 2.38 9.41
N PHE A 368 13.46 2.52 9.91
CA PHE A 368 12.82 3.81 10.16
C PHE A 368 12.88 4.08 11.66
N LYS A 369 13.53 5.19 12.03
CA LYS A 369 13.63 5.63 13.41
C LYS A 369 12.55 6.66 13.70
N LEU A 370 11.71 6.36 14.67
CA LEU A 370 10.64 7.26 15.11
C LEU A 370 11.07 8.08 16.33
N ASP A 371 10.44 9.24 16.52
CA ASP A 371 10.57 10.03 17.75
C ASP A 371 9.92 9.28 18.91
N SER A 372 10.61 9.32 20.06
CA SER A 372 10.25 8.66 21.32
C SER A 372 9.39 9.53 22.21
#